data_AF-A0AAV4WMT7-F1
#
_entry.id   AF-A0AAV4WMT7-F1
#
_cell.length_a   1.000
_cell.length_b   1.000
_cell.length_c   1.000
_cell.angle_alpha   90.00
_cell.angle_beta   90.00
_cell.angle_gamma   90.00
#
_symmetry.space_group_name_H-M   'P 1'
#
loop_
_entity.id
_entity.type
_entity.pdbx_description
1 polymer ?
#
loop_
_entity_poly.entity_id
_entity_poly.type
_entity_poly.pdbx_seq_one_letter_code
_entity_poly.pdbx_strand_id
1 'polypeptide(L)'
;METQPPSLHCYLIGAMGYMVYMDENGDAEGNYTLIARKPVPGVNGEYGLYPVGVFQLNENRSTVPVLQFLSDIDWVGGSAPSDEPSCGFHGEKCVSKYALFVIKQSYEE
;
A
#
# COMPACT_ATOMS: atom_id res chain seq x y z
N MET A 1 5.35 -33.21 -32.81
CA MET A 1 5.85 -31.88 -32.43
C MET A 1 4.64 -31.14 -31.88
N GLU A 2 4.46 -31.26 -30.58
CA GLU A 2 3.29 -30.73 -29.87
C GLU A 2 3.45 -29.21 -29.84
N THR A 3 2.71 -28.52 -30.70
CA THR A 3 2.62 -27.07 -30.65
C THR A 3 1.90 -26.73 -29.36
N GLN A 4 2.65 -26.37 -28.31
CA GLN A 4 2.08 -25.72 -27.14
C GLN A 4 1.19 -24.57 -27.64
N PRO A 5 -0.07 -24.47 -27.20
CA PRO A 5 -0.90 -23.34 -27.58
C PRO A 5 -0.21 -22.07 -27.09
N PRO A 6 -0.22 -20.97 -27.87
CA PRO A 6 0.24 -19.69 -27.35
C PRO A 6 -0.60 -19.41 -26.11
N SER A 7 0.04 -19.17 -24.97
CA SER A 7 -0.63 -18.73 -23.75
C SER A 7 -1.52 -17.55 -24.11
N LEU A 8 -2.82 -17.81 -24.25
CA LEU A 8 -3.85 -16.82 -24.57
C LEU A 8 -4.07 -15.96 -23.33
N HIS A 9 -3.07 -15.14 -23.05
CA HIS A 9 -3.22 -13.95 -22.25
C HIS A 9 -4.37 -13.15 -22.87
N CYS A 10 -5.44 -12.94 -22.10
CA CYS A 10 -6.69 -12.39 -22.60
C CYS A 10 -6.55 -10.85 -22.72
N TYR A 11 -6.55 -10.35 -23.96
CA TYR A 11 -6.44 -8.93 -24.26
C TYR A 11 -7.73 -8.39 -24.86
N LEU A 12 -8.21 -7.28 -24.32
CA LEU A 12 -9.40 -6.58 -24.82
C LEU A 12 -9.08 -5.09 -25.02
N ILE A 13 -9.73 -4.45 -25.99
CA ILE A 13 -9.66 -2.99 -26.16
C ILE A 13 -10.82 -2.38 -25.38
N GLY A 14 -10.51 -1.58 -24.37
CA GLY A 14 -11.51 -0.89 -23.56
C GLY A 14 -12.17 0.28 -24.31
N ALA A 15 -13.29 0.78 -23.79
CA ALA A 15 -14.03 1.90 -24.39
C ALA A 15 -13.22 3.20 -24.51
N MET A 16 -12.21 3.38 -23.64
CA MET A 16 -11.28 4.52 -23.71
C MET A 16 -10.12 4.31 -24.70
N GLY A 17 -10.07 3.16 -25.38
CA GLY A 17 -9.04 2.81 -26.37
C GLY A 17 -7.77 2.15 -25.79
N TYR A 18 -7.66 2.00 -24.48
CA TYR A 18 -6.52 1.31 -23.85
C TYR A 18 -6.67 -0.21 -23.91
N MET A 19 -5.54 -0.90 -24.04
CA MET A 19 -5.49 -2.36 -23.91
C MET A 19 -5.65 -2.74 -22.44
N VAL A 20 -6.62 -3.60 -22.17
CA VAL A 20 -6.83 -4.22 -20.86
C VAL A 20 -6.34 -5.65 -20.95
N TYR A 21 -5.49 -6.02 -20.01
CA TYR A 21 -5.00 -7.38 -19.87
C TYR A 21 -5.73 -8.03 -18.69
N MET A 22 -6.28 -9.22 -18.90
CA MET A 22 -6.92 -10.01 -17.86
C MET A 22 -5.99 -11.13 -17.42
N ASP A 23 -5.83 -11.30 -16.11
CA ASP A 23 -5.08 -12.41 -15.54
C ASP A 23 -5.84 -13.75 -15.62
N GLU A 24 -5.24 -14.81 -15.06
CA GLU A 24 -5.81 -16.16 -15.08
C GLU A 24 -7.09 -16.29 -14.21
N ASN A 25 -7.30 -15.36 -13.28
CA ASN A 25 -8.48 -15.28 -12.42
C ASN A 25 -9.61 -14.48 -13.08
N GLY A 26 -9.35 -13.85 -14.24
CA GLY A 26 -10.29 -13.00 -14.94
C GLY A 26 -10.32 -11.57 -14.40
N ASP A 27 -9.33 -11.17 -13.61
CA ASP A 27 -9.19 -9.82 -13.09
C ASP A 27 -8.45 -8.93 -14.08
N ALA A 28 -8.93 -7.68 -14.22
CA ALA A 28 -8.31 -6.70 -15.09
C ALA A 28 -7.08 -6.10 -14.43
N GLU A 29 -5.91 -6.32 -15.04
CA GLU A 29 -4.68 -5.63 -14.64
C GLU A 29 -4.71 -4.17 -15.08
N GLY A 30 -4.20 -3.30 -14.22
CA GLY A 30 -4.19 -1.86 -14.46
C GLY A 30 -3.06 -1.15 -13.74
N ASN A 31 -2.67 -0.01 -14.30
CA ASN A 31 -1.78 0.93 -13.62
C ASN A 31 -2.61 1.80 -12.67
N TYR A 32 -2.11 1.98 -11.45
CA TYR A 32 -2.81 2.78 -10.43
C TYR A 32 -2.04 4.07 -10.15
N THR A 33 -2.76 5.18 -10.06
CA THR A 33 -2.21 6.48 -9.68
C THR A 33 -2.49 6.74 -8.21
N LEU A 34 -1.46 7.03 -7.43
CA LEU A 34 -1.59 7.53 -6.07
C LEU A 34 -1.92 9.03 -6.13
N ILE A 35 -3.06 9.40 -5.56
CA ILE A 35 -3.51 10.79 -5.43
C ILE A 35 -3.45 11.22 -3.97
N ALA A 36 -3.07 12.47 -3.72
CA ALA A 36 -3.10 13.06 -2.39
C ALA A 36 -3.81 14.40 -2.40
N ARG A 37 -4.35 14.76 -1.24
CA ARG A 37 -4.93 16.07 -0.99
C ARG A 37 -3.81 17.10 -0.83
N LYS A 38 -3.78 18.11 -1.69
CA LYS A 38 -2.81 19.23 -1.62
C LYS A 38 -3.52 20.58 -1.67
N PRO A 39 -2.95 21.65 -1.09
CA PRO A 39 -3.54 22.98 -1.16
C PRO A 39 -3.61 23.46 -2.61
N VAL A 40 -4.70 24.13 -2.97
CA VAL A 40 -4.86 24.72 -4.30
C VAL A 40 -3.93 25.94 -4.41
N PRO A 41 -3.03 25.99 -5.41
CA PRO A 41 -2.12 27.12 -5.56
C PRO A 41 -2.89 28.45 -5.68
N GLY A 42 -2.57 29.41 -4.81
CA GLY A 42 -3.15 30.75 -4.84
C GLY A 42 -4.52 30.89 -4.17
N VAL A 43 -5.08 29.81 -3.60
CA VAL A 43 -6.36 29.87 -2.87
C VAL A 43 -6.18 29.35 -1.45
N ASN A 44 -6.17 30.28 -0.48
CA ASN A 44 -5.99 29.93 0.93
C ASN A 44 -7.16 29.09 1.45
N GLY A 45 -6.84 27.95 2.06
CA GLY A 45 -7.82 27.07 2.72
C GLY A 45 -8.51 26.08 1.78
N GLU A 46 -8.31 26.17 0.47
CA GLU A 46 -8.84 25.21 -0.49
C GLU A 46 -7.85 24.08 -0.79
N TYR A 47 -8.40 22.90 -1.06
CA TYR A 47 -7.62 21.70 -1.33
C TYR A 47 -8.20 20.93 -2.51
N GLY A 48 -7.29 20.39 -3.33
CA GLY A 48 -7.62 19.54 -4.46
C GLY A 48 -6.97 18.17 -4.34
N LEU A 49 -7.34 17.27 -5.27
CA LEU A 49 -6.71 15.95 -5.43
C LEU A 49 -5.67 16.04 -6.54
N TYR A 50 -4.43 15.74 -6.21
CA TYR A 50 -3.30 15.80 -7.14
C TYR A 50 -2.58 14.46 -7.19
N PRO A 51 -2.13 14.01 -8.37
CA PRO A 51 -1.31 12.81 -8.48
C PRO A 51 0.04 13.05 -7.79
N VAL A 52 0.43 12.11 -6.92
CA VAL A 52 1.69 12.16 -6.17
C VAL A 52 2.55 10.92 -6.38
N GLY A 53 2.03 9.88 -7.03
CA GLY A 53 2.77 8.67 -7.35
C GLY A 53 2.04 7.76 -8.31
N VAL A 54 2.72 6.71 -8.75
CA VAL A 54 2.18 5.66 -9.61
C VAL A 54 2.66 4.30 -9.13
N PHE A 55 1.76 3.32 -9.15
CA PHE A 55 2.09 1.92 -8.95
C PHE A 55 2.42 1.30 -10.30
N GLN A 56 3.66 0.84 -10.45
CA GLN A 56 4.16 0.20 -11.65
C GLN A 56 4.40 -1.28 -11.38
N LEU A 57 3.89 -2.15 -12.25
CA LEU A 57 4.27 -3.55 -12.25
C LEU A 57 5.75 -3.67 -12.63
N ASN A 58 6.51 -4.43 -11.85
CA ASN A 58 7.93 -4.66 -12.12
C ASN A 58 8.07 -5.45 -13.44
N GLU A 59 9.13 -5.22 -14.23
CA GLU A 59 9.42 -5.94 -15.47
C GLU A 59 9.44 -7.47 -15.28
N ASN A 60 9.77 -7.93 -14.07
CA ASN A 60 9.74 -9.34 -13.69
C ASN A 60 8.33 -9.91 -13.45
N ARG A 61 7.26 -9.15 -13.69
CA ARG A 61 5.85 -9.52 -13.44
C ARG A 61 5.61 -10.05 -12.02
N SER A 62 6.30 -9.45 -11.04
CA SER A 62 5.95 -9.67 -9.62
C SER A 62 4.51 -9.24 -9.40
N THR A 63 3.75 -10.03 -8.64
CA THR A 63 2.34 -9.75 -8.29
C THR A 63 2.19 -8.48 -7.46
N VAL A 64 3.27 -8.01 -6.84
CA VAL A 64 3.28 -6.79 -6.03
C VAL A 64 3.83 -5.62 -6.85
N PRO A 65 3.02 -4.58 -7.14
CA PRO A 65 3.48 -3.39 -7.84
C PRO A 65 4.37 -2.52 -6.95
N VAL A 66 5.28 -1.78 -7.58
CA VAL A 66 6.19 -0.85 -6.91
C VAL A 66 5.63 0.56 -6.98
N LEU A 67 5.55 1.23 -5.83
CA LEU A 67 5.18 2.64 -5.77
C LEU A 67 6.36 3.54 -6.15
N GLN A 68 6.19 4.37 -7.17
CA GLN A 68 7.10 5.45 -7.52
C GLN A 68 6.45 6.80 -7.22
N PHE A 69 7.13 7.64 -6.44
CA PHE A 69 6.65 8.98 -6.12
C PHE A 69 6.98 9.96 -7.25
N LEU A 70 5.99 10.76 -7.62
CA LEU A 70 6.12 11.90 -8.56
C LEU A 70 6.30 13.22 -7.80
N SER A 71 5.76 13.31 -6.58
CA SER A 71 5.93 14.46 -5.69
C SER A 71 5.70 14.04 -4.23
N ASP A 72 6.15 14.86 -3.29
CA ASP A 72 5.93 14.62 -1.86
C ASP A 72 4.44 14.71 -1.47
N ILE A 73 4.09 14.00 -0.40
CA ILE A 73 2.78 14.05 0.25
C ILE A 73 2.82 15.08 1.37
N ASP A 74 1.85 16.00 1.36
CA ASP A 74 1.70 17.03 2.40
C ASP A 74 1.00 16.43 3.63
N TRP A 75 1.76 15.66 4.41
CA TRP A 75 1.27 15.10 5.66
C TRP A 75 0.93 16.21 6.65
N VAL A 76 -0.25 16.12 7.30
CA VAL A 76 -0.70 17.12 8.29
C VAL A 76 0.30 17.28 9.44
N GLY A 77 0.96 16.18 9.84
CA GLY A 77 2.02 16.19 10.87
C GLY A 77 3.43 16.42 10.34
N GLY A 78 3.60 16.82 9.07
CA GLY A 78 4.90 17.03 8.41
C GLY A 78 5.63 15.74 7.97
N SER A 79 5.19 14.57 8.44
CA SER A 79 5.74 13.27 8.04
C SER A 79 4.64 12.19 8.04
N ALA A 80 4.92 11.06 7.42
CA ALA A 80 4.01 9.92 7.42
C ALA A 80 3.76 9.45 8.86
N PRO A 81 2.50 9.25 9.27
CA PRO A 81 2.20 8.78 10.62
C PRO A 81 2.69 7.34 10.80
N SER A 82 2.97 6.96 12.05
CA SER A 82 3.19 5.55 12.40
C SER A 82 1.97 4.71 12.00
N ASP A 83 2.25 3.55 11.41
CA ASP A 83 1.25 2.55 11.03
C ASP A 83 0.57 1.88 12.24
N GLU A 84 1.25 1.94 13.39
CA GLU A 84 0.75 1.45 14.67
C GLU A 84 1.04 2.45 15.81
N PRO A 85 0.15 2.59 16.81
CA PRO A 85 0.46 3.33 18.03
C PRO A 85 1.66 2.74 18.78
N SER A 86 2.42 3.59 19.48
CA SER A 86 3.62 3.17 20.23
C SER A 86 3.37 2.08 21.29
N CYS A 87 2.15 2.01 21.81
CA CYS A 87 1.73 1.07 22.84
C CYS A 87 0.97 -0.16 22.26
N GLY A 88 0.86 -0.26 20.94
CA GLY A 88 -0.07 -1.18 20.29
C GLY A 88 -1.51 -0.67 20.30
N PHE A 89 -2.36 -1.25 19.46
CA PHE A 89 -3.75 -0.80 19.32
C PHE A 89 -4.58 -1.03 20.59
N HIS A 90 -4.18 -2.01 21.42
CA HIS A 90 -4.85 -2.40 22.66
C HIS A 90 -3.97 -2.21 23.90
N GLY A 91 -2.83 -1.52 23.77
CA GLY A 91 -1.90 -1.30 24.87
C GLY A 91 -0.97 -2.49 25.17
N GLU A 92 -0.94 -3.49 24.30
CA GLU A 92 -0.23 -4.77 24.47
C GLU A 92 1.29 -4.64 24.47
N LYS A 93 1.84 -3.57 23.88
CA LYS A 93 3.29 -3.33 23.84
C LYS A 93 3.79 -2.55 25.07
N CYS A 94 2.89 -1.99 25.86
CA CYS A 94 3.27 -1.33 27.11
C CYS A 94 3.44 -2.34 28.24
N VAL A 95 4.57 -2.27 28.94
CA VAL A 95 4.80 -3.07 30.14
C VAL A 95 3.80 -2.66 31.21
N SER A 96 2.90 -3.58 31.59
CA SER A 96 2.11 -3.42 32.80
C SER A 96 3.04 -3.39 34.00
N LYS A 97 2.99 -2.32 34.81
CA LYS A 97 3.87 -2.12 35.98
C LYS A 97 3.84 -3.29 36.99
N TYR A 98 2.88 -4.20 36.89
CA TYR A 98 2.67 -5.33 37.80
C TYR A 98 3.33 -6.65 37.34
N ALA A 99 3.88 -6.72 36.13
CA ALA A 99 4.48 -7.96 35.61
C ALA A 99 5.88 -8.31 36.19
N LEU A 100 6.46 -7.42 36.99
CA LEU A 100 7.81 -7.56 37.55
C LEU A 100 7.89 -8.21 38.95
N PHE A 101 6.76 -8.59 39.58
CA PHE A 101 6.75 -8.91 41.02
C PHE A 101 6.65 -10.38 41.46
N VAL A 102 6.42 -11.39 40.59
CA VAL A 102 6.26 -12.76 41.12
C VAL A 102 6.91 -13.82 40.23
N ILE A 103 8.24 -13.91 40.27
CA ILE A 103 8.95 -15.21 40.21
C ILE A 103 10.22 -15.13 41.09
N LYS A 104 10.06 -15.01 42.41
CA LYS A 104 11.11 -15.48 43.33
C LYS A 104 10.64 -16.76 43.99
N GLN A 105 11.11 -17.86 43.40
CA GLN A 105 11.32 -19.22 43.91
C GLN A 105 10.65 -19.60 45.23
N SER A 106 9.69 -20.52 45.12
CA SER A 106 9.43 -21.55 46.14
C SER A 106 10.71 -22.35 46.39
N TYR A 107 11.18 -22.41 47.62
CA TYR A 107 11.92 -23.55 48.15
C TYR A 107 11.02 -24.19 49.21
N GLU A 108 10.54 -25.40 48.93
CA GLU A 108 9.86 -26.27 49.89
C GLU A 108 10.89 -26.77 50.92
N GLU A 109 10.50 -26.75 52.21
CA GLU A 109 11.11 -27.58 53.27
C GLU A 109 10.47 -28.96 53.30
#